data_AF-A0ABC7ZJA9-F1
#
_entry.id   AF-A0ABC7ZJA9-F1
#
_cell.length_a   1.000
_cell.length_b   1.000
_cell.length_c   1.000
_cell.angle_alpha   90.00
_cell.angle_beta   90.00
_cell.angle_gamma   90.00
#
_symmetry.space_group_name_H-M   'P 1'
#
loop_
_entity.id
_entity.type
_entity.pdbx_description
1 polymer ?
#
loop_
_entity_poly.entity_id
_entity_poly.type
_entity_poly.pdbx_seq_one_letter_code
_entity_poly.pdbx_strand_id
1 'polypeptide(L)'
;MKSGQYQQNNTYNKLIEPDNATMAATSMTNLLKLLSSKNIKQKLGKGQLLRREIIMEGVLVKPFPLLFLIQWIIQIRELVEPLKLLIQWKKMKLPK
;
A
#
# COMPACT_ATOMS: atom_id res chain seq x y z
N MET A 1 -4.41 47.24 3.06
CA MET A 1 -4.24 45.80 3.31
C MET A 1 -5.08 45.06 2.28
N LYS A 2 -4.60 43.95 1.69
CA LYS A 2 -5.42 43.16 0.76
C LYS A 2 -6.61 42.58 1.54
N SER A 3 -7.79 42.60 0.92
CA SER A 3 -9.00 41.97 1.48
C SER A 3 -8.71 40.49 1.80
N GLY A 4 -9.24 40.00 2.93
CA GLY A 4 -9.06 38.63 3.42
C GLY A 4 -7.73 38.30 4.10
N GLN A 5 -6.77 39.24 4.18
CA GLN A 5 -5.49 38.98 4.84
C GLN A 5 -5.54 39.34 6.33
N TYR A 6 -5.13 38.41 7.20
CA TYR A 6 -5.09 38.63 8.64
C TYR A 6 -4.24 39.85 9.02
N GLN A 7 -4.76 40.68 9.91
CA GLN A 7 -4.01 41.80 10.48
C GLN A 7 -2.93 41.27 11.43
N GLN A 8 -1.74 41.88 11.39
CA GLN A 8 -0.60 41.48 12.25
C GLN A 8 -0.82 41.80 13.73
N ASN A 9 -1.59 42.85 14.04
CA ASN A 9 -1.88 43.26 15.41
C ASN A 9 -3.40 43.38 15.57
N ASN A 10 -3.94 43.03 16.75
CA ASN A 10 -5.39 43.04 17.04
C ASN A 10 -6.25 42.18 16.10
N THR A 11 -5.73 41.05 15.64
CA THR A 11 -6.32 40.17 14.61
C THR A 11 -7.75 39.72 14.90
N TYR A 12 -8.15 39.59 16.17
CA TYR A 12 -9.44 39.01 16.59
C TYR A 12 -10.38 40.01 17.26
N ASN A 13 -10.09 41.32 17.19
CA ASN A 13 -10.94 42.35 17.77
C ASN A 13 -12.28 42.51 17.01
N LYS A 14 -12.37 41.95 15.80
CA LYS A 14 -13.57 41.91 14.97
C LYS A 14 -13.72 40.53 14.34
N LEU A 15 -14.94 40.24 13.87
CA LEU A 15 -15.18 39.07 13.02
C LEU A 15 -14.31 39.15 11.76
N ILE A 16 -13.74 38.01 11.35
CA ILE A 16 -12.88 37.91 10.18
C ILE A 16 -13.75 37.99 8.92
N GLU A 17 -13.39 38.86 7.99
CA GLU A 17 -14.07 39.03 6.71
C GLU A 17 -13.70 37.89 5.74
N PRO A 18 -14.67 37.11 5.22
CA PRO A 18 -14.41 36.06 4.24
C PRO A 18 -14.28 36.61 2.81
N ASP A 19 -13.43 35.98 2.02
CA ASP A 19 -13.31 36.22 0.57
C ASP A 19 -14.23 35.31 -0.27
N ASN A 20 -14.44 35.66 -1.53
CA ASN A 20 -15.16 34.82 -2.48
C ASN A 20 -14.37 33.52 -2.79
N ALA A 21 -14.94 32.38 -2.43
CA ALA A 21 -14.31 31.07 -2.57
C ALA A 21 -14.68 30.30 -3.85
N THR A 22 -15.45 30.88 -4.78
CA THR A 22 -16.03 30.16 -5.94
C THR A 22 -14.97 29.48 -6.82
N MET A 23 -13.79 30.07 -6.98
CA MET A 23 -12.68 29.50 -7.77
C MET A 23 -11.51 28.99 -6.91
N ALA A 24 -11.64 29.01 -5.59
CA ALA A 24 -10.54 28.68 -4.68
C ALA A 24 -10.13 27.19 -4.78
N ALA A 25 -11.07 26.31 -5.12
CA ALA A 25 -10.79 24.88 -5.29
C ALA A 25 -9.72 24.60 -6.36
N THR A 26 -9.63 25.43 -7.40
CA THR A 26 -8.67 25.28 -8.50
C THR A 26 -7.23 25.37 -8.03
N SER A 27 -6.93 26.29 -7.09
CA SER A 27 -5.58 26.46 -6.53
C SER A 27 -5.31 25.55 -5.33
N MET A 28 -6.34 24.93 -4.75
CA MET A 28 -6.23 24.12 -3.52
C MET A 28 -6.05 22.61 -3.77
N THR A 29 -5.64 22.19 -4.97
CA THR A 29 -5.56 20.76 -5.40
C THR A 29 -4.91 19.83 -4.36
N ASN A 30 -3.82 20.24 -3.72
CA ASN A 30 -3.14 19.40 -2.72
C ASN A 30 -3.95 19.23 -1.43
N LEU A 31 -4.68 20.26 -1.01
CA LEU A 31 -5.60 20.20 0.12
C LEU A 31 -6.83 19.35 -0.23
N LEU A 32 -7.36 19.48 -1.46
CA LEU A 32 -8.46 18.63 -1.92
C LEU A 32 -8.08 17.15 -1.93
N LYS A 33 -6.84 16.81 -2.31
CA LYS A 33 -6.33 15.42 -2.22
C LYS A 33 -6.36 14.87 -0.79
N LEU A 34 -6.25 15.73 0.22
CA LEU A 34 -6.32 15.33 1.64
C LEU A 34 -7.75 15.10 2.14
N LEU A 35 -8.79 15.44 1.37
CA LEU A 35 -10.15 14.99 1.70
C LEU A 35 -10.28 13.46 1.57
N SER A 36 -9.42 12.84 0.76
CA SER A 36 -9.34 11.37 0.70
C SER A 36 -8.67 10.81 1.95
N SER A 37 -9.42 10.00 2.71
CA SER A 37 -8.93 9.30 3.90
C SER A 37 -7.65 8.49 3.63
N LYS A 38 -7.50 7.93 2.41
CA LYS A 38 -6.30 7.20 2.00
C LYS A 38 -5.05 8.11 2.03
N ASN A 39 -5.17 9.32 1.50
CA ASN A 39 -4.05 10.27 1.42
C ASN A 39 -3.72 10.86 2.81
N ILE A 40 -4.72 11.05 3.68
CA ILE A 40 -4.50 11.41 5.10
C ILE A 40 -3.77 10.30 5.84
N LYS A 41 -4.25 9.06 5.72
CA LYS A 41 -3.62 7.90 6.37
C LYS A 41 -2.16 7.77 5.93
N GLN A 42 -1.87 7.97 4.65
CA GLN A 42 -0.50 7.98 4.14
C GLN A 42 0.36 9.09 4.77
N LYS A 43 -0.11 10.34 4.81
CA LYS A 43 0.64 11.45 5.46
C LYS A 43 0.85 11.24 6.97
N LEU A 44 -0.10 10.61 7.65
CA LEU A 44 -0.01 10.31 9.08
C LEU A 44 0.82 9.04 9.39
N GLY A 45 1.42 8.39 8.38
CA GLY A 45 2.14 7.12 8.56
C GLY A 45 1.24 5.93 8.88
N LYS A 46 -0.08 6.11 8.89
CA LYS A 46 -1.12 5.09 9.16
C LYS A 46 -1.58 4.35 7.89
N GLY A 47 -1.05 4.72 6.73
CA GLY A 47 -1.37 4.10 5.44
C GLY A 47 -0.71 2.72 5.23
N GLN A 48 0.27 2.37 6.06
CA GLN A 48 1.02 1.10 5.96
C GLN A 48 1.02 0.27 7.25
N LEU A 49 0.55 0.81 8.37
CA LEU A 49 0.39 0.05 9.62
C LEU A 49 -1.03 -0.52 9.73
N LEU A 50 -1.33 -1.47 8.84
CA LEU A 50 -2.06 -2.70 9.15
C LEU A 50 -1.63 -3.82 8.19
N ARG A 51 -0.30 -3.99 8.05
CA ARG A 51 0.29 -5.32 7.80
C ARG A 51 1.32 -5.69 8.87
N ARG A 52 1.10 -5.20 10.09
CA ARG A 52 1.76 -5.66 11.32
C ARG A 52 0.73 -5.58 12.45
N GLU A 53 0.37 -6.75 12.96
CA GLU A 53 0.03 -7.01 14.38
C GLU A 53 -1.26 -6.44 14.99
N ILE A 54 -2.45 -6.50 14.36
CA ILE A 54 -3.70 -6.49 15.14
C ILE A 54 -4.81 -7.29 14.46
N ILE A 55 -4.69 -8.62 14.40
CA ILE A 55 -5.79 -9.58 14.66
C ILE A 55 -5.13 -10.87 15.17
N MET A 56 -5.32 -11.19 16.44
CA MET A 56 -5.09 -12.53 16.97
C MET A 56 -6.18 -13.45 16.41
N GLU A 57 -5.83 -14.28 15.43
CA GLU A 57 -6.39 -15.60 15.20
C GLU A 57 -5.22 -16.44 14.66
N GLY A 58 -4.99 -17.59 15.29
CA GLY A 58 -3.75 -18.36 15.19
C GLY A 58 -3.34 -18.74 13.76
N VAL A 59 -2.02 -18.94 13.60
CA VAL A 59 -1.29 -19.29 12.37
C VAL A 59 -0.69 -18.07 11.65
N LEU A 60 0.47 -17.67 12.15
CA LEU A 60 1.43 -16.78 11.50
C LEU A 60 1.97 -17.44 10.22
N VAL A 61 1.22 -17.39 9.11
CA VAL A 61 1.82 -17.63 7.79
C VAL A 61 2.50 -16.34 7.38
N LYS A 62 3.82 -16.27 7.64
CA LYS A 62 4.67 -15.19 7.12
C LYS A 62 4.39 -15.03 5.62
N PRO A 63 4.21 -13.80 5.12
CA PRO A 63 3.99 -13.61 3.70
C PRO A 63 5.26 -14.03 2.96
N PHE A 64 5.18 -15.16 2.25
CA PHE A 64 6.25 -15.65 1.39
C PHE A 64 6.56 -14.54 0.36
N PRO A 65 7.75 -13.93 0.39
CA PRO A 65 8.08 -12.85 -0.53
C PRO A 65 7.94 -13.32 -1.98
N LEU A 66 7.45 -12.47 -2.89
CA LEU A 66 7.27 -12.83 -4.30
C LEU A 66 8.58 -13.37 -4.93
N LEU A 67 9.72 -12.81 -4.51
CA LEU A 67 11.06 -13.29 -4.87
C LEU A 67 11.34 -14.71 -4.36
N PHE A 68 10.90 -15.04 -3.15
CA PHE A 68 11.01 -16.40 -2.61
C PHE A 68 10.09 -17.38 -3.34
N LEU A 69 8.91 -16.94 -3.79
CA LEU A 69 7.99 -17.77 -4.55
C LEU A 69 8.55 -18.08 -5.94
N ILE A 70 9.15 -17.08 -6.61
CA ILE A 70 9.84 -17.26 -7.89
C ILE A 70 11.04 -18.21 -7.72
N GLN A 71 11.88 -17.97 -6.69
CA GLN A 71 13.02 -18.83 -6.39
C GLN A 71 12.61 -20.27 -6.09
N TRP A 72 11.52 -20.46 -5.34
CA TRP A 72 10.98 -21.77 -4.99
C TRP A 72 10.42 -22.52 -6.20
N ILE A 73 9.74 -21.83 -7.13
CA ILE A 73 9.29 -22.43 -8.40
C ILE A 73 10.47 -22.91 -9.24
N ILE A 74 11.58 -22.15 -9.29
CA ILE A 74 12.79 -22.53 -10.01
C ILE A 74 13.40 -23.80 -9.40
N GLN A 75 13.56 -23.85 -8.08
CA GLN A 75 14.07 -25.03 -7.38
C GLN A 75 13.20 -26.28 -7.57
N ILE A 76 11.86 -26.14 -7.63
CA ILE A 76 10.98 -27.28 -7.91
C ILE A 76 11.16 -27.81 -9.33
N ARG A 77 11.34 -26.92 -10.31
CA ARG A 77 11.53 -27.33 -11.72
C ARG A 77 12.81 -28.17 -11.87
N GLU A 78 13.89 -27.80 -11.21
CA GLU A 78 15.16 -28.56 -11.27
C GLU A 78 15.03 -29.97 -10.67
N LEU A 79 14.16 -30.16 -9.68
CA LEU A 79 13.89 -31.47 -9.09
C LEU A 79 12.88 -32.31 -9.89
N VAL A 80 12.00 -31.69 -10.68
CA VAL A 80 10.95 -32.43 -11.41
C VAL A 80 11.50 -33.21 -12.61
N GLU A 81 12.51 -32.66 -13.31
CA GLU A 81 13.09 -33.29 -14.49
C GLU A 81 13.78 -34.64 -14.21
N PRO A 82 14.63 -34.80 -13.18
CA PRO A 82 15.20 -36.11 -12.85
C PRO A 82 14.14 -37.12 -12.39
N LEU A 83 13.07 -36.66 -11.72
CA LEU A 83 11.95 -37.52 -11.31
C LEU A 83 11.16 -38.05 -12.51
N LYS A 84 10.95 -37.25 -13.56
CA LYS A 84 10.34 -37.72 -14.81
C LYS A 84 11.16 -38.84 -15.46
N LEU A 85 12.48 -38.67 -15.52
CA LEU A 85 13.39 -39.68 -16.07
C LEU A 85 13.36 -40.99 -15.26
N LEU A 86 13.33 -40.89 -13.93
CA LEU A 86 13.23 -42.05 -13.05
C LEU A 86 11.90 -42.82 -13.22
N ILE A 87 10.79 -42.10 -13.42
CA ILE A 87 9.47 -42.70 -13.70
C ILE A 87 9.49 -43.43 -15.05
N GLN A 88 10.07 -42.82 -16.08
CA GLN A 88 10.22 -43.45 -17.40
C GLN A 88 11.08 -44.71 -17.32
N TRP A 89 12.18 -44.66 -16.58
CA TRP A 89 13.04 -45.82 -16.37
C TRP A 89 12.34 -46.97 -15.64
N LYS A 90 11.52 -46.67 -14.62
CA LYS A 90 10.69 -47.70 -13.97
C LYS A 90 9.68 -48.31 -14.93
N LYS A 91 9.03 -47.51 -15.80
CA LYS A 91 8.08 -48.03 -16.80
C LYS A 91 8.75 -48.97 -17.81
N MET A 92 10.01 -48.72 -18.19
CA MET A 92 10.76 -49.58 -19.11
C MET A 92 11.24 -50.90 -18.48
N LYS A 93 11.29 -50.99 -17.14
CA LYS A 93 11.80 -52.17 -16.41
C LYS A 93 10.73 -53.07 -15.80
N LEU A 94 9.44 -52.72 -15.90
CA LEU A 94 8.38 -53.66 -15.51
C LEU A 94 8.13 -54.64 -16.68
N PRO A 95 8.38 -55.95 -16.52
CA PRO A 95 7.74 -56.93 -17.39
C PRO A 95 6.21 -56.84 -17.16
N LYS A 96 5.44 -56.89 -18.25
CA LYS A 96 3.97 -56.93 -18.22
C LYS A 96 3.47 -58.16 -17.47
#